data_AF-A0A933DL93-F1
#
_entry.id   AF-A0A933DL93-F1
#
_cell.length_a   1.000
_cell.length_b   1.000
_cell.length_c   1.000
_cell.angle_alpha   90.00
_cell.angle_beta   90.00
_cell.angle_gamma   90.00
#
_symmetry.space_group_name_H-M   'P 1'
#
loop_
_entity.id
_entity.type
_entity.pdbx_description
1 polymer ?
#
loop_
_entity_poly.entity_id
_entity_poly.type
_entity_poly.pdbx_seq_one_letter_code
_entity_poly.pdbx_strand_id
1 'polypeptide(L)'
;MIQSFKIFFTNRIVVALLTIMLGAGIILAPFAFPRIAAAQTTGQTANEVKIARLEALLEQLIALLKEWRPQVDWDKIRADNANETNKGSKQSASSAITNAQNEIDKAETALAEEIGGRDTGDAESLIADAKAKLTEAQDAFDDADYGTAKELAKEAKEIANDARHEIDGECVEDDDDEDGDDEANDDDEEDDEDEGNDDDDEDDDGEDANNDDTDECDDEDEDEECSALDEDDDCDDEDEDEDQAQEAITSAQNAIDEAEDEVNTADGDGRDVDEAEEILADAQELLEKAQDAFDDDDFDEAEDKAEEAEEKADDAVDAIED
;
A
#
# COMPACT_ATOMS: atom_id res chain seq x y z
N MET A 1 -8.98 -23.98 32.74
CA MET A 1 -8.56 -23.14 31.59
C MET A 1 -8.63 -21.64 31.87
N ILE A 2 -9.73 -21.10 32.40
CA ILE A 2 -9.88 -19.63 32.62
C ILE A 2 -8.87 -19.04 33.63
N GLN A 3 -8.38 -19.83 34.60
CA GLN A 3 -7.35 -19.35 35.55
C GLN A 3 -5.93 -19.34 34.98
N SER A 4 -5.61 -20.22 34.03
CA SER A 4 -4.28 -20.26 33.40
C SER A 4 -4.09 -19.10 32.41
N PHE A 5 -5.17 -18.62 31.79
CA PHE A 5 -5.13 -17.49 30.85
C PHE A 5 -4.86 -16.14 31.55
N LYS A 6 -5.33 -15.95 32.78
CA LYS A 6 -5.05 -14.74 33.58
C LYS A 6 -3.57 -14.60 33.97
N ILE A 7 -2.86 -15.72 34.14
CA ILE A 7 -1.45 -15.70 34.53
C ILE A 7 -0.57 -15.26 33.35
N PHE A 8 -0.91 -15.66 32.12
CA PHE A 8 -0.14 -15.31 30.92
C PHE A 8 -0.26 -13.82 30.54
N PHE A 9 -1.46 -13.25 30.59
CA PHE A 9 -1.67 -11.83 30.27
C PHE A 9 -1.01 -10.88 31.27
N THR A 10 -0.97 -11.25 32.55
CA THR A 10 -0.37 -10.41 33.60
C THR A 10 1.15 -10.30 33.43
N ASN A 11 1.83 -11.36 32.98
CA ASN A 11 3.28 -11.33 32.81
C ASN A 11 3.73 -10.45 31.63
N ARG A 12 3.03 -10.45 30.49
CA ARG A 12 3.45 -9.62 29.34
C ARG A 12 3.27 -8.12 29.61
N ILE A 13 2.21 -7.73 30.32
CA ILE A 13 1.98 -6.33 30.72
C ILE A 13 3.07 -5.85 31.69
N VAL A 14 3.47 -6.71 32.64
CA VAL A 14 4.52 -6.36 33.61
C VAL A 14 5.89 -6.24 32.94
N VAL A 15 6.21 -7.10 31.96
CA VAL A 15 7.46 -7.01 31.21
C VAL A 15 7.49 -5.75 30.34
N ALA A 16 6.41 -5.45 29.60
CA ALA A 16 6.34 -4.24 28.79
C ALA A 16 6.48 -2.96 29.63
N LEU A 17 5.82 -2.89 30.79
CA LEU A 17 5.98 -1.77 31.73
C LEU A 17 7.40 -1.65 32.30
N LEU A 18 8.09 -2.77 32.50
CA LEU A 18 9.48 -2.75 32.99
C LEU A 18 10.45 -2.24 31.92
N THR A 19 10.24 -2.60 30.66
CA THR A 19 11.07 -2.15 29.53
C THR A 19 10.90 -0.64 29.29
N ILE A 20 9.67 -0.13 29.32
CA ILE A 20 9.37 1.30 29.17
C ILE A 20 10.00 2.11 30.32
N MET A 21 9.97 1.61 31.56
CA MET A 21 10.60 2.31 32.70
C MET A 21 12.14 2.32 32.62
N LEU A 22 12.76 1.31 32.00
CA LEU A 22 14.21 1.27 31.81
C LEU A 22 14.67 2.17 30.66
N GLY A 23 13.89 2.27 29.57
CA GLY A 23 14.19 3.15 28.43
C GLY A 23 14.09 4.64 28.76
N ALA A 24 13.11 5.05 29.57
CA ALA A 24 12.88 6.47 29.88
C ALA A 24 13.88 7.10 30.88
N GLY A 25 14.95 6.39 31.29
CA GLY A 25 15.96 6.93 32.20
C GLY A 25 15.42 7.34 33.58
N ILE A 26 14.24 6.85 33.98
CA ILE A 26 13.61 7.21 35.25
C ILE A 26 14.42 6.59 36.39
N ILE A 27 15.30 7.40 36.97
CA ILE A 27 16.04 7.05 38.19
C ILE A 27 15.00 6.84 39.30
N LEU A 28 14.71 5.58 39.62
CA LEU A 28 13.88 5.19 40.76
C LEU A 28 14.47 5.81 42.03
N ALA A 29 13.90 6.95 42.45
CA ALA A 29 14.14 7.46 43.79
C ALA A 29 13.80 6.33 44.79
N PRO A 30 14.62 6.11 45.84
CA PRO A 30 14.42 5.01 46.76
C PRO A 30 13.10 5.18 47.51
N PHE A 31 12.03 4.62 46.96
CA PHE A 31 10.73 4.58 47.61
C PHE A 31 10.88 3.70 48.86
N ALA A 32 10.82 4.35 50.02
CA ALA A 32 10.85 3.69 51.30
C ALA A 32 9.57 2.85 51.44
N PHE A 33 9.63 1.57 51.07
CA PHE A 33 8.54 0.64 51.29
C PHE A 33 8.16 0.67 52.77
N PRO A 34 6.92 1.07 53.13
CA PRO A 34 6.48 1.00 54.51
C PRO A 34 6.58 -0.45 54.96
N ARG A 35 7.35 -0.69 56.03
CA ARG A 35 7.48 -2.03 56.62
C ARG A 35 6.11 -2.49 57.07
N ILE A 36 5.49 -3.38 56.30
CA ILE A 36 4.23 -4.02 56.67
C ILE A 36 4.51 -4.83 57.94
N ALA A 37 3.98 -4.36 59.07
CA ALA A 37 4.07 -5.07 60.34
C ALA A 37 3.30 -6.39 60.20
N ALA A 38 4.01 -7.51 60.23
CA ALA A 38 3.41 -8.84 60.17
C ALA A 38 2.57 -9.09 61.43
N ALA A 39 1.25 -8.90 61.34
CA ALA A 39 0.33 -9.40 62.34
C ALA A 39 0.35 -10.93 62.27
N GLN A 40 0.99 -11.58 63.25
CA GLN A 40 1.00 -13.04 63.34
C GLN A 40 -0.39 -13.53 63.76
N THR A 41 -1.21 -13.87 62.77
CA THR A 41 -2.46 -14.61 62.93
C THR A 41 -2.12 -16.08 63.16
N THR A 42 -2.19 -16.53 64.42
CA THR A 42 -1.98 -17.93 64.78
C THR A 42 -3.04 -18.81 64.14
N GLY A 43 -2.69 -19.58 63.11
CA GLY A 43 -3.56 -20.56 62.46
C GLY A 43 -3.44 -20.66 60.93
N GLN A 44 -2.77 -19.72 60.26
CA GLN A 44 -2.65 -19.75 58.80
C GLN A 44 -1.50 -20.66 58.32
N THR A 45 -1.74 -21.38 57.22
CA THR A 45 -0.69 -22.17 56.57
C THR A 45 0.34 -21.26 55.90
N ALA A 46 1.58 -21.73 55.74
CA ALA A 46 2.65 -20.94 55.10
C ALA A 46 2.29 -20.47 53.67
N ASN A 47 1.36 -21.14 53.00
CA ASN A 47 0.87 -20.75 51.67
C ASN A 47 -0.14 -19.60 51.75
N GLU A 48 -1.03 -19.58 52.74
CA GLU A 48 -1.97 -18.46 52.95
C GLU A 48 -1.23 -17.15 53.24
N VAL A 49 -0.13 -17.21 53.99
CA VAL A 49 0.71 -16.03 54.27
C VAL A 49 1.39 -15.50 53.00
N LYS A 50 1.81 -16.38 52.08
CA LYS A 50 2.38 -15.97 50.79
C LYS A 50 1.34 -15.32 49.88
N ILE A 51 0.14 -15.89 49.82
CA ILE A 51 -0.98 -15.35 49.03
C ILE A 51 -1.36 -13.96 49.53
N ALA A 52 -1.57 -13.80 50.84
CA ALA A 52 -1.90 -12.51 51.43
C ALA A 52 -0.82 -11.44 51.18
N ARG A 53 0.46 -11.84 51.14
CA ARG A 53 1.56 -10.92 50.81
C ARG A 53 1.57 -10.53 49.33
N LEU A 54 1.22 -11.44 48.42
CA LEU A 54 1.10 -11.15 47.00
C LEU A 54 -0.11 -10.23 46.72
N GLU A 55 -1.25 -10.47 47.37
CA GLU A 55 -2.43 -9.60 47.26
C GLU A 55 -2.12 -8.18 47.75
N ALA A 56 -1.40 -8.04 48.87
CA ALA A 56 -0.99 -6.74 49.38
C ALA A 56 -0.02 -5.99 48.44
N LEU A 57 0.89 -6.72 47.77
CA LEU A 57 1.78 -6.14 46.77
C LEU A 57 1.03 -5.71 45.50
N LEU A 58 0.03 -6.50 45.09
CA LEU A 58 -0.83 -6.18 43.96
C LEU A 58 -1.65 -4.90 44.24
N GLU A 59 -2.22 -4.77 45.44
CA GLU A 59 -2.93 -3.57 45.87
C GLU A 59 -2.02 -2.33 45.87
N GLN A 60 -0.78 -2.46 46.34
CA GLN A 60 0.21 -1.37 46.28
C GLN A 60 0.56 -0.98 44.83
N LEU A 61 0.73 -1.96 43.94
CA LEU A 61 0.99 -1.72 42.54
C LEU A 61 -0.20 -1.03 41.85
N ILE A 62 -1.44 -1.47 42.13
CA ILE A 62 -2.66 -0.84 41.61
C ILE A 62 -2.80 0.60 42.13
N ALA A 63 -2.45 0.86 43.39
CA ALA A 63 -2.46 2.21 43.95
C ALA A 63 -1.42 3.12 43.26
N LEU A 64 -0.19 2.63 43.07
CA LEU A 64 0.86 3.32 42.31
C LEU A 64 0.44 3.60 40.87
N LEU A 65 -0.13 2.61 40.19
CA LEU A 65 -0.64 2.77 38.83
C LEU A 65 -1.78 3.78 38.77
N LYS A 66 -2.67 3.84 39.76
CA LYS A 66 -3.73 4.85 39.84
C LYS A 66 -3.19 6.26 40.09
N GLU A 67 -2.07 6.38 40.80
CA GLU A 67 -1.42 7.67 41.07
C GLU A 67 -0.58 8.16 39.88
N TRP A 68 -0.04 7.23 39.07
CA TRP A 68 0.66 7.54 37.82
C TRP A 68 -0.27 7.74 36.62
N ARG A 69 -1.46 7.11 36.63
CA ARG A 69 -2.47 7.23 35.56
C ARG A 69 -2.82 8.67 35.14
N PRO A 70 -2.87 9.68 36.04
CA PRO A 70 -3.16 11.05 35.67
C PRO A 70 -2.00 11.78 34.98
N GLN A 71 -0.78 11.24 35.06
CA GLN A 71 0.41 11.88 34.46
C GLN A 71 0.71 11.39 33.05
N VAL A 72 0.27 10.18 32.71
CA VAL A 72 0.41 9.63 31.36
C VAL A 72 -0.89 9.89 30.62
N ASP A 73 -0.84 10.81 29.66
CA ASP A 73 -1.94 11.07 28.75
C ASP A 73 -2.01 9.92 27.71
N TRP A 74 -2.69 8.84 28.09
CA TRP A 74 -2.86 7.67 27.24
C TRP A 74 -3.64 7.96 25.97
N ASP A 75 -4.46 9.02 25.97
CA ASP A 75 -5.18 9.44 24.78
C ASP A 75 -4.22 10.14 23.82
N LYS A 76 -3.29 10.96 24.34
CA LYS A 76 -2.17 11.49 23.55
C LYS A 76 -1.28 10.38 22.97
N ILE A 77 -0.82 9.42 23.78
CA ILE A 77 0.03 8.32 23.28
C ILE A 77 -0.70 7.48 22.22
N ARG A 78 -2.00 7.23 22.41
CA ARG A 78 -2.79 6.51 21.39
C ARG A 78 -2.93 7.32 20.10
N ALA A 79 -3.10 8.65 20.21
CA ALA A 79 -3.15 9.54 19.06
C ALA A 79 -1.79 9.59 18.33
N ASP A 80 -0.69 9.69 19.08
CA ASP A 80 0.68 9.73 18.53
C ASP A 80 1.01 8.39 17.82
N ASN A 81 0.71 7.23 18.43
CA ASN A 81 0.90 5.93 17.79
C ASN A 81 0.00 5.70 16.57
N ALA A 82 -1.24 6.20 16.60
CA ALA A 82 -2.12 6.12 15.43
C ALA A 82 -1.58 6.98 14.27
N ASN A 83 -0.88 8.07 14.58
CA ASN A 83 -0.27 8.96 13.60
C ASN A 83 0.96 8.31 12.93
N GLU A 84 1.78 7.56 13.69
CA GLU A 84 2.92 6.82 13.15
C GLU A 84 2.51 5.74 12.13
N THR A 85 1.54 4.89 12.48
CA THR A 85 1.02 3.87 11.54
C THR A 85 0.34 4.50 10.32
N ASN A 86 -0.18 5.73 10.46
CA ASN A 86 -0.74 6.46 9.33
C ASN A 86 0.31 7.12 8.44
N LYS A 87 1.55 7.34 8.90
CA LYS A 87 2.60 7.98 8.09
C LYS A 87 2.89 7.15 6.83
N GLY A 88 3.15 5.85 7.00
CA GLY A 88 3.43 4.94 5.87
C GLY A 88 2.22 4.75 4.95
N SER A 89 1.02 4.54 5.49
CA SER A 89 -0.18 4.41 4.66
C SER A 89 -0.50 5.69 3.89
N LYS A 90 -0.32 6.85 4.52
CA LYS A 90 -0.48 8.16 3.86
C LYS A 90 0.51 8.33 2.71
N GLN A 91 1.78 7.99 2.94
CA GLN A 91 2.79 8.11 1.90
C GLN A 91 2.50 7.21 0.71
N SER A 92 2.20 5.92 0.95
CA SER A 92 1.84 4.98 -0.12
C SER A 92 0.59 5.43 -0.90
N ALA A 93 -0.44 5.97 -0.23
CA ALA A 93 -1.62 6.52 -0.90
C ALA A 93 -1.29 7.77 -1.71
N SER A 94 -0.40 8.64 -1.20
CA SER A 94 0.03 9.85 -1.90
C SER A 94 0.78 9.50 -3.18
N SER A 95 1.70 8.52 -3.14
CA SER A 95 2.42 8.06 -4.32
C SER A 95 1.46 7.47 -5.35
N ALA A 96 0.51 6.62 -4.95
CA ALA A 96 -0.48 6.04 -5.86
C ALA A 96 -1.33 7.12 -6.55
N ILE A 97 -1.76 8.16 -5.82
CA ILE A 97 -2.50 9.31 -6.39
C ILE A 97 -1.64 10.06 -7.42
N THR A 98 -0.36 10.29 -7.12
CA THR A 98 0.56 10.95 -8.06
C THR A 98 0.74 10.12 -9.33
N ASN A 99 0.92 8.79 -9.21
CA ASN A 99 1.10 7.91 -10.36
C ASN A 99 -0.14 7.89 -11.25
N ALA A 100 -1.34 7.78 -10.65
CA ALA A 100 -2.59 7.85 -11.37
C ALA A 100 -2.78 9.20 -12.09
N GLN A 101 -2.40 10.31 -11.47
CA GLN A 101 -2.42 11.63 -12.11
C GLN A 101 -1.48 11.69 -13.32
N ASN A 102 -0.27 11.14 -13.20
CA ASN A 102 0.70 11.10 -14.29
C ASN A 102 0.20 10.27 -15.48
N GLU A 103 -0.38 9.08 -15.25
CA GLU A 103 -0.93 8.25 -16.34
C GLU A 103 -2.14 8.90 -17.01
N ILE A 104 -3.02 9.56 -16.24
CA ILE A 104 -4.12 10.35 -16.82
C ILE A 104 -3.56 11.48 -17.70
N ASP A 105 -2.52 12.18 -17.25
CA ASP A 105 -1.90 13.27 -18.02
C ASP A 105 -1.23 12.75 -19.31
N LYS A 106 -0.60 11.54 -19.27
CA LYS A 106 -0.08 10.85 -20.45
C LYS A 106 -1.20 10.50 -21.43
N ALA A 107 -2.31 9.91 -20.95
CA ALA A 107 -3.49 9.57 -21.76
C ALA A 107 -4.11 10.80 -22.44
N GLU A 108 -4.27 11.90 -21.70
CA GLU A 108 -4.75 13.17 -22.27
C GLU A 108 -3.81 13.75 -23.34
N THR A 109 -2.50 13.59 -23.14
CA THR A 109 -1.51 14.03 -24.12
C THR A 109 -1.60 13.20 -25.39
N ALA A 110 -1.67 11.87 -25.29
CA ALA A 110 -1.85 10.98 -26.43
C ALA A 110 -3.13 11.33 -27.21
N LEU A 111 -4.25 11.51 -26.51
CA LEU A 111 -5.53 11.91 -27.11
C LEU A 111 -5.42 13.25 -27.87
N ALA A 112 -4.65 14.21 -27.33
CA ALA A 112 -4.46 15.51 -27.96
C ALA A 112 -3.54 15.47 -29.19
N GLU A 113 -2.62 14.50 -29.26
CA GLU A 113 -1.72 14.27 -30.39
C GLU A 113 -2.38 13.51 -31.55
N GLU A 114 -3.51 12.84 -31.29
CA GLU A 114 -4.24 12.09 -32.30
C GLU A 114 -4.92 13.03 -33.31
N ILE A 115 -4.24 13.27 -34.44
CA ILE A 115 -4.65 14.22 -35.49
C ILE A 115 -5.46 13.50 -36.62
N GLY A 116 -5.80 12.23 -36.43
CA GLY A 116 -6.24 11.32 -37.50
C GLY A 116 -7.71 11.37 -37.92
N GLY A 117 -8.63 11.90 -37.11
CA GLY A 117 -10.07 11.72 -37.35
C GLY A 117 -10.56 10.28 -37.10
N ARG A 118 -9.73 9.47 -36.41
CA ARG A 118 -10.13 8.23 -35.76
C ARG A 118 -11.19 8.56 -34.69
N ASP A 119 -12.12 7.64 -34.44
CA ASP A 119 -13.12 7.81 -33.39
C ASP A 119 -12.44 7.56 -32.04
N THR A 120 -12.29 8.60 -31.22
CA THR A 120 -11.67 8.52 -29.89
C THR A 120 -12.71 8.57 -28.79
N GLY A 121 -13.99 8.31 -29.11
CA GLY A 121 -15.09 8.44 -28.16
C GLY A 121 -14.96 7.56 -26.92
N ASP A 122 -14.46 6.34 -27.08
CA ASP A 122 -14.30 5.39 -25.97
C ASP A 122 -13.13 5.79 -25.06
N ALA A 123 -11.98 6.14 -25.64
CA ALA A 123 -10.84 6.70 -24.89
C ALA A 123 -11.19 7.99 -24.13
N GLU A 124 -11.97 8.90 -24.73
CA GLU A 124 -12.48 10.10 -24.05
C GLU A 124 -13.34 9.76 -22.84
N SER A 125 -14.16 8.70 -22.95
CA SER A 125 -14.99 8.21 -21.85
C SER A 125 -14.14 7.60 -20.72
N LEU A 126 -13.16 6.77 -21.06
CA LEU A 126 -12.26 6.15 -20.10
C LEU A 126 -11.44 7.19 -19.33
N ILE A 127 -10.87 8.20 -20.01
CA ILE A 127 -10.16 9.31 -19.34
C ILE A 127 -11.09 10.06 -18.37
N ALA A 128 -12.37 10.25 -18.73
CA ALA A 128 -13.33 10.90 -17.85
C ALA A 128 -13.61 10.06 -16.58
N ASP A 129 -13.72 8.74 -16.72
CA ASP A 129 -13.93 7.81 -15.61
C ASP A 129 -12.69 7.72 -14.71
N ALA A 130 -11.48 7.65 -15.28
CA ALA A 130 -10.22 7.69 -14.55
C ALA A 130 -10.12 8.97 -13.70
N LYS A 131 -10.48 10.13 -14.25
CA LYS A 131 -10.51 11.40 -13.52
C LYS A 131 -11.53 11.43 -12.38
N ALA A 132 -12.70 10.82 -12.60
CA ALA A 132 -13.70 10.69 -11.56
C ALA A 132 -13.15 9.83 -10.40
N LYS A 133 -12.50 8.71 -10.71
CA LYS A 133 -11.86 7.83 -9.73
C LYS A 133 -10.72 8.50 -8.98
N LEU A 134 -9.86 9.24 -9.66
CA LEU A 134 -8.81 10.02 -9.02
C LEU A 134 -9.39 11.06 -8.03
N THR A 135 -10.53 11.67 -8.37
CA THR A 135 -11.22 12.60 -7.45
C THR A 135 -11.73 11.86 -6.21
N GLU A 136 -12.31 10.67 -6.36
CA GLU A 136 -12.73 9.84 -5.21
C GLU A 136 -11.53 9.44 -4.34
N ALA A 137 -10.38 9.13 -4.95
CA ALA A 137 -9.13 8.82 -4.24
C ALA A 137 -8.63 10.02 -3.42
N GLN A 138 -8.67 11.23 -3.99
CA GLN A 138 -8.30 12.47 -3.30
C GLN A 138 -9.23 12.79 -2.12
N ASP A 139 -10.55 12.61 -2.30
CA ASP A 139 -11.53 12.78 -1.21
C ASP A 139 -11.27 11.78 -0.06
N ALA A 140 -11.00 10.50 -0.39
CA ALA A 140 -10.66 9.49 0.61
C ALA A 140 -9.35 9.81 1.34
N PHE A 141 -8.36 10.36 0.64
CA PHE A 141 -7.09 10.80 1.21
C PHE A 141 -7.28 11.96 2.19
N ASP A 142 -8.10 12.95 1.84
CA ASP A 142 -8.45 14.09 2.69
C ASP A 142 -9.22 13.67 3.96
N ASP A 143 -10.03 12.61 3.86
CA ASP A 143 -10.71 11.96 4.99
C ASP A 143 -9.79 11.05 5.82
N ALA A 144 -8.50 10.97 5.47
CA ALA A 144 -7.48 10.11 6.07
C ALA A 144 -7.79 8.60 5.98
N ASP A 145 -8.58 8.19 4.99
CA ASP A 145 -8.79 6.79 4.61
C ASP A 145 -7.79 6.37 3.54
N TYR A 146 -6.52 6.31 3.94
CA TYR A 146 -5.41 6.08 3.00
C TYR A 146 -5.45 4.70 2.33
N GLY A 147 -6.10 3.71 2.96
CA GLY A 147 -6.30 2.40 2.34
C GLY A 147 -7.21 2.51 1.13
N THR A 148 -8.39 3.11 1.31
CA THR A 148 -9.33 3.35 0.20
C THR A 148 -8.76 4.29 -0.86
N ALA A 149 -8.05 5.35 -0.44
CA ALA A 149 -7.40 6.27 -1.37
C ALA A 149 -6.40 5.56 -2.29
N LYS A 150 -5.57 4.66 -1.75
CA LYS A 150 -4.60 3.89 -2.53
C LYS A 150 -5.28 3.00 -3.59
N GLU A 151 -6.31 2.24 -3.21
CA GLU A 151 -7.02 1.34 -4.13
C GLU A 151 -7.73 2.12 -5.24
N LEU A 152 -8.44 3.21 -4.91
CA LEU A 152 -9.10 4.05 -5.91
C LEU A 152 -8.11 4.71 -6.87
N ALA A 153 -6.91 5.05 -6.40
CA ALA A 153 -5.86 5.59 -7.26
C ALA A 153 -5.31 4.52 -8.22
N LYS A 154 -5.17 3.26 -7.79
CA LYS A 154 -4.80 2.15 -8.67
C LYS A 154 -5.85 1.93 -9.77
N GLU A 155 -7.13 1.85 -9.40
CA GLU A 155 -8.24 1.76 -10.37
C GLU A 155 -8.19 2.93 -11.37
N ALA A 156 -7.87 4.14 -10.92
CA ALA A 156 -7.72 5.30 -11.80
C ALA A 156 -6.52 5.17 -12.77
N LYS A 157 -5.38 4.60 -12.32
CA LYS A 157 -4.21 4.31 -13.17
C LYS A 157 -4.58 3.31 -14.26
N GLU A 158 -5.21 2.19 -13.89
CA GLU A 158 -5.63 1.13 -14.82
C GLU A 158 -6.56 1.66 -15.92
N ILE A 159 -7.63 2.38 -15.55
CA ILE A 159 -8.56 2.97 -16.54
C ILE A 159 -7.85 3.96 -17.48
N ALA A 160 -6.84 4.69 -16.99
CA ALA A 160 -6.07 5.61 -17.82
C ALA A 160 -5.14 4.87 -18.81
N ASN A 161 -4.60 3.72 -18.40
CA ASN A 161 -3.82 2.85 -19.29
C ASN A 161 -4.72 2.23 -20.38
N ASP A 162 -5.90 1.73 -20.02
CA ASP A 162 -6.89 1.24 -20.99
C ASP A 162 -7.22 2.32 -22.04
N ALA A 163 -7.39 3.57 -21.58
CA ALA A 163 -7.64 4.69 -22.47
C ALA A 163 -6.49 4.98 -23.44
N ARG A 164 -5.24 4.80 -23.01
CA ARG A 164 -4.06 4.96 -23.87
C ARG A 164 -4.04 3.87 -24.95
N HIS A 165 -4.32 2.64 -24.55
CA HIS A 165 -4.34 1.51 -25.46
C HIS A 165 -5.37 1.70 -26.59
N GLU A 166 -6.57 2.16 -26.24
CA GLU A 166 -7.61 2.56 -27.21
C GLU A 166 -7.15 3.67 -28.18
N ILE A 167 -6.31 4.61 -27.74
CA ILE A 167 -5.78 5.70 -28.58
C ILE A 167 -4.73 5.18 -29.55
N ASP A 168 -3.81 4.35 -29.07
CA ASP A 168 -2.73 3.78 -29.88
C ASP A 168 -3.30 2.86 -30.98
N GLY A 169 -4.50 2.31 -30.74
CA GLY A 169 -5.21 1.50 -31.71
C GLY A 169 -4.53 0.16 -31.95
N GLU A 170 -3.73 -0.29 -30.96
CA GLU A 170 -3.56 -1.71 -30.75
C GLU A 170 -4.95 -2.23 -30.39
N CYS A 171 -5.56 -2.92 -31.33
CA CYS A 171 -6.58 -3.86 -30.97
C CYS A 171 -5.84 -4.89 -30.11
N VAL A 172 -6.09 -4.94 -28.79
CA VAL A 172 -5.87 -6.20 -28.08
C VAL A 172 -6.69 -7.20 -28.89
N GLU A 173 -6.01 -8.10 -29.59
CA GLU A 173 -6.72 -9.31 -29.98
C GLU A 173 -7.04 -9.96 -28.65
N ASP A 174 -8.29 -9.79 -28.21
CA ASP A 174 -8.85 -10.53 -27.10
C ASP A 174 -8.67 -12.00 -27.47
N ASP A 175 -7.52 -12.58 -27.13
CA ASP A 175 -7.24 -14.01 -27.09
C ASP A 175 -8.04 -14.64 -25.93
N ASP A 176 -9.26 -14.14 -25.70
CA ASP A 176 -10.35 -14.71 -24.92
C ASP A 176 -10.93 -15.95 -25.65
N ASP A 177 -10.03 -16.79 -26.17
CA ASP A 177 -10.22 -18.24 -26.23
C ASP A 177 -10.07 -18.83 -24.80
N GLU A 178 -10.63 -18.16 -23.78
CA GLU A 178 -11.25 -18.84 -22.64
C GLU A 178 -12.49 -19.58 -23.16
N ASP A 179 -12.26 -20.51 -24.09
CA ASP A 179 -13.09 -21.68 -24.31
C ASP A 179 -13.08 -22.45 -22.98
N GLY A 180 -13.99 -22.04 -22.12
CA GLY A 180 -14.50 -22.83 -21.01
C GLY A 180 -15.01 -24.16 -21.55
N ASP A 181 -14.09 -25.11 -21.72
CA ASP A 181 -14.37 -26.52 -21.87
C ASP A 181 -14.76 -27.10 -20.49
N ASP A 182 -15.81 -26.49 -19.92
CA ASP A 182 -16.55 -26.91 -18.74
C ASP A 182 -17.69 -27.88 -19.13
N GLU A 183 -17.55 -28.56 -20.27
CA GLU A 183 -18.47 -29.58 -20.78
C GLU A 183 -17.93 -30.98 -20.50
N ALA A 184 -18.08 -31.47 -19.26
CA ALA A 184 -18.54 -32.84 -18.98
C ALA A 184 -18.45 -33.18 -17.47
N ASN A 185 -19.45 -32.77 -16.70
CA ASN A 185 -20.02 -33.67 -15.70
C ASN A 185 -21.53 -33.71 -15.90
N ASP A 186 -21.91 -34.48 -16.93
CA ASP A 186 -23.13 -35.28 -16.94
C ASP A 186 -23.32 -35.95 -15.57
N ASP A 187 -24.34 -35.54 -14.82
CA ASP A 187 -25.16 -36.45 -14.03
C ASP A 187 -26.46 -35.74 -13.60
N ASP A 188 -27.53 -36.07 -14.32
CA ASP A 188 -28.82 -36.51 -13.73
C ASP A 188 -29.60 -35.52 -12.84
N GLU A 189 -30.71 -34.94 -13.34
CA GLU A 189 -32.05 -35.58 -13.33
C GLU A 189 -33.15 -34.61 -13.80
N GLU A 190 -33.83 -35.08 -14.85
CA GLU A 190 -35.26 -35.01 -15.26
C GLU A 190 -36.28 -33.98 -14.74
N ASP A 191 -37.23 -33.72 -15.67
CA ASP A 191 -38.65 -33.37 -15.49
C ASP A 191 -38.95 -31.95 -14.93
N ASP A 192 -39.75 -31.10 -15.58
CA ASP A 192 -41.06 -31.36 -16.19
C ASP A 192 -41.56 -30.08 -16.93
N GLU A 193 -42.22 -30.34 -18.05
CA GLU A 193 -43.27 -29.59 -18.77
C GLU A 193 -43.73 -28.21 -18.25
N ASP A 194 -43.77 -27.19 -19.12
CA ASP A 194 -45.06 -26.55 -19.43
C ASP A 194 -45.05 -25.87 -20.81
N GLU A 195 -46.01 -26.29 -21.63
CA GLU A 195 -46.30 -25.77 -22.95
C GLU A 195 -47.13 -24.48 -22.85
N GLY A 196 -46.91 -23.55 -23.78
CA GLY A 196 -48.06 -22.90 -24.40
C GLY A 196 -47.91 -21.43 -24.74
N ASN A 197 -48.01 -21.18 -26.06
CA ASN A 197 -48.84 -20.13 -26.68
C ASN A 197 -48.38 -18.68 -26.53
N ASP A 198 -48.47 -17.80 -27.52
CA ASP A 198 -49.10 -17.83 -28.84
C ASP A 198 -48.46 -16.68 -29.65
N ASP A 199 -48.36 -16.92 -30.95
CA ASP A 199 -48.53 -16.01 -32.09
C ASP A 199 -48.85 -14.52 -31.82
N ASP A 200 -48.16 -13.62 -32.55
CA ASP A 200 -48.70 -12.50 -33.35
C ASP A 200 -47.52 -11.56 -33.70
N ASP A 201 -46.90 -11.69 -34.87
CA ASP A 201 -47.24 -11.07 -36.16
C ASP A 201 -46.89 -9.56 -36.29
N GLU A 202 -46.41 -9.23 -37.50
CA GLU A 202 -46.31 -7.93 -38.18
C GLU A 202 -44.96 -7.17 -38.18
N ASP A 203 -44.20 -7.43 -39.25
CA ASP A 203 -43.83 -6.45 -40.30
C ASP A 203 -43.36 -5.04 -39.85
N ASP A 204 -42.06 -4.76 -39.97
CA ASP A 204 -41.60 -3.42 -40.39
C ASP A 204 -40.33 -3.51 -41.26
N ASP A 205 -40.60 -3.75 -42.53
CA ASP A 205 -39.76 -3.56 -43.71
C ASP A 205 -39.51 -2.06 -43.95
N GLY A 206 -38.48 -1.53 -43.28
CA GLY A 206 -37.93 -0.20 -43.47
C GLY A 206 -36.48 -0.22 -43.96
N GLU A 207 -36.30 -0.46 -45.26
CA GLU A 207 -35.05 -0.22 -45.99
C GLU A 207 -34.54 1.21 -45.75
N ASP A 208 -33.33 1.37 -45.20
CA ASP A 208 -32.47 2.50 -45.55
C ASP A 208 -31.03 2.01 -45.75
N ALA A 209 -30.82 1.54 -46.98
CA ALA A 209 -29.51 1.39 -47.57
C ALA A 209 -28.86 2.77 -47.70
N ASN A 210 -27.78 3.04 -46.96
CA ASN A 210 -26.72 3.96 -47.40
C ASN A 210 -25.43 3.75 -46.59
N ASN A 211 -24.39 3.33 -47.33
CA ASN A 211 -22.96 3.40 -47.02
C ASN A 211 -22.35 2.33 -46.10
N ASP A 212 -22.55 1.10 -46.55
CA ASP A 212 -21.57 0.01 -46.61
C ASP A 212 -20.36 0.42 -47.47
N ASP A 213 -19.44 1.18 -46.87
CA ASP A 213 -18.02 1.29 -47.24
C ASP A 213 -17.20 1.06 -45.96
N THR A 214 -17.63 0.09 -45.13
CA THR A 214 -16.76 -0.47 -44.09
C THR A 214 -15.77 -1.34 -44.82
N ASP A 215 -14.60 -0.74 -45.08
CA ASP A 215 -13.43 -1.39 -45.66
C ASP A 215 -13.31 -2.80 -45.10
N GLU A 216 -13.54 -3.76 -45.99
CA GLU A 216 -13.13 -5.15 -45.84
C GLU A 216 -11.61 -5.10 -45.59
N CYS A 217 -11.22 -5.11 -44.31
CA CYS A 217 -9.91 -5.57 -43.88
C CYS A 217 -9.86 -7.07 -44.16
N ASP A 218 -9.75 -7.37 -45.46
CA ASP A 218 -9.29 -8.63 -46.03
C ASP A 218 -7.80 -8.72 -45.67
N ASP A 219 -7.51 -8.81 -44.37
CA ASP A 219 -6.19 -9.15 -43.85
C ASP A 219 -6.05 -10.65 -44.06
N GLU A 220 -5.58 -10.96 -45.27
CA GLU A 220 -5.10 -12.27 -45.67
C GLU A 220 -4.19 -12.79 -44.56
N ASP A 221 -4.71 -13.75 -43.79
CA ASP A 221 -4.05 -14.90 -43.17
C ASP A 221 -2.53 -14.97 -43.45
N GLU A 222 -1.76 -14.05 -42.87
CA GLU A 222 -0.37 -14.31 -42.52
C GLU A 222 -0.44 -14.95 -41.14
N ASP A 223 -0.92 -16.19 -41.16
CA ASP A 223 -0.65 -17.26 -40.19
C ASP A 223 0.87 -17.36 -40.00
N GLU A 224 1.47 -16.39 -39.30
CA GLU A 224 2.74 -16.58 -38.62
C GLU A 224 2.43 -17.45 -37.42
N GLU A 225 2.36 -18.75 -37.69
CA GLU A 225 2.29 -19.81 -36.71
C GLU A 225 3.34 -19.57 -35.62
N CYS A 226 2.92 -18.97 -34.50
CA CYS A 226 3.50 -19.21 -33.18
C CYS A 226 3.25 -20.69 -32.88
N SER A 227 4.11 -21.52 -33.46
CA SER A 227 4.00 -22.96 -33.48
C SER A 227 4.24 -23.51 -32.07
N ALA A 228 3.17 -23.58 -31.28
CA ALA A 228 2.73 -24.64 -30.36
C ALA A 228 3.72 -25.68 -29.79
N LEU A 229 5.01 -25.38 -29.63
CA LEU A 229 6.02 -26.26 -29.06
C LEU A 229 7.18 -25.45 -28.44
N ASP A 230 6.95 -24.86 -27.28
CA ASP A 230 7.82 -24.92 -26.08
C ASP A 230 7.46 -23.76 -25.13
N GLU A 231 7.23 -24.09 -23.86
CA GLU A 231 7.73 -23.43 -22.64
C GLU A 231 7.94 -21.88 -22.56
N ASP A 232 7.30 -21.04 -23.37
CA ASP A 232 7.49 -19.58 -23.37
C ASP A 232 6.31 -18.88 -22.64
N ASP A 233 6.51 -18.68 -21.34
CA ASP A 233 5.68 -17.99 -20.33
C ASP A 233 6.29 -16.59 -20.06
N ASP A 234 6.83 -15.93 -21.10
CA ASP A 234 7.81 -14.82 -20.99
C ASP A 234 7.28 -13.49 -21.60
N CYS A 235 5.97 -13.33 -21.81
CA CYS A 235 5.41 -12.10 -22.42
C CYS A 235 4.84 -11.10 -21.41
N ASP A 236 4.86 -11.42 -20.11
CA ASP A 236 4.27 -10.62 -19.01
C ASP A 236 5.34 -10.10 -18.03
N ASP A 237 6.64 -10.26 -18.35
CA ASP A 237 7.77 -9.91 -17.45
C ASP A 237 8.12 -8.41 -17.46
N GLU A 238 7.73 -7.62 -18.48
CA GLU A 238 8.10 -6.19 -18.57
C GLU A 238 7.41 -5.32 -17.49
N ASP A 239 6.21 -5.73 -17.04
CA ASP A 239 5.48 -5.03 -15.97
C ASP A 239 6.10 -5.28 -14.58
N GLU A 240 6.81 -6.41 -14.38
CA GLU A 240 7.41 -6.75 -13.09
C GLU A 240 8.65 -5.88 -12.79
N ASP A 241 9.38 -5.47 -13.83
CA ASP A 241 10.56 -4.61 -13.73
C ASP A 241 10.17 -3.14 -13.46
N GLU A 242 9.11 -2.62 -14.09
CA GLU A 242 8.58 -1.28 -13.80
C GLU A 242 8.17 -1.16 -12.33
N ASP A 243 7.41 -2.12 -11.82
CA ASP A 243 6.92 -2.12 -10.44
C ASP A 243 8.08 -2.21 -9.43
N GLN A 244 9.12 -3.01 -9.72
CA GLN A 244 10.33 -3.10 -8.89
C GLN A 244 11.12 -1.80 -8.85
N ALA A 245 11.40 -1.20 -10.02
CA ALA A 245 12.09 0.08 -10.11
C ALA A 245 11.32 1.19 -9.38
N GLN A 246 10.00 1.21 -9.50
CA GLN A 246 9.14 2.16 -8.80
C GLN A 246 9.15 1.96 -7.28
N GLU A 247 9.13 0.70 -6.80
CA GLU A 247 9.26 0.38 -5.39
C GLU A 247 10.62 0.84 -4.84
N ALA A 248 11.71 0.60 -5.57
CA ALA A 248 13.06 1.04 -5.21
C ALA A 248 13.18 2.57 -5.13
N ILE A 249 12.69 3.31 -6.14
CA ILE A 249 12.65 4.78 -6.13
C ILE A 249 11.87 5.30 -4.91
N THR A 250 10.73 4.68 -4.61
CA THR A 250 9.92 5.04 -3.45
C THR A 250 10.66 4.76 -2.14
N SER A 251 11.35 3.62 -2.04
CA SER A 251 12.18 3.26 -0.87
C SER A 251 13.29 4.28 -0.65
N ALA A 252 14.06 4.58 -1.69
CA ALA A 252 15.14 5.56 -1.67
C ALA A 252 14.65 6.97 -1.26
N GLN A 253 13.51 7.41 -1.80
CA GLN A 253 12.92 8.70 -1.44
C GLN A 253 12.52 8.74 0.04
N ASN A 254 11.97 7.67 0.59
CA ASN A 254 11.65 7.57 2.02
C ASN A 254 12.91 7.63 2.89
N ALA A 255 13.97 6.93 2.49
CA ALA A 255 15.25 6.91 3.21
C ALA A 255 15.91 8.30 3.22
N ILE A 256 15.90 9.00 2.09
CA ILE A 256 16.40 10.38 1.97
C ILE A 256 15.61 11.33 2.87
N ASP A 257 14.27 11.25 2.87
CA ASP A 257 13.42 12.07 3.73
C ASP A 257 13.72 11.83 5.23
N GLU A 258 13.93 10.57 5.63
CA GLU A 258 14.30 10.22 7.02
C GLU A 258 15.70 10.72 7.38
N ALA A 259 16.68 10.56 6.49
CA ALA A 259 18.03 11.08 6.68
C ALA A 259 18.05 12.61 6.79
N GLU A 260 17.27 13.32 5.98
CA GLU A 260 17.14 14.78 6.06
C GLU A 260 16.57 15.23 7.41
N ASP A 261 15.54 14.55 7.94
CA ASP A 261 14.97 14.82 9.25
C ASP A 261 16.00 14.63 10.40
N GLU A 262 16.84 13.59 10.33
CA GLU A 262 17.88 13.30 11.33
C GLU A 262 19.05 14.30 11.26
N VAL A 263 19.55 14.61 10.06
CA VAL A 263 20.59 15.65 9.83
C VAL A 263 20.13 16.99 10.39
N ASN A 264 18.91 17.42 10.06
CA ASN A 264 18.32 18.67 10.56
C ASN A 264 18.20 18.69 12.10
N THR A 265 17.85 17.54 12.70
CA THR A 265 17.78 17.40 14.16
C THR A 265 19.17 17.53 14.80
N ALA A 266 20.20 16.92 14.20
CA ALA A 266 21.57 16.98 14.67
C ALA A 266 22.18 18.39 14.58
N ASP A 267 21.95 19.12 13.49
CA ASP A 267 22.35 20.54 13.35
C ASP A 267 21.66 21.41 14.41
N GLY A 268 20.36 21.19 14.63
CA GLY A 268 19.59 21.88 15.69
C GLY A 268 20.16 21.67 17.10
N ASP A 269 20.75 20.50 17.35
CA ASP A 269 21.46 20.16 18.59
C ASP A 269 22.90 20.70 18.64
N GLY A 270 23.40 21.27 17.54
CA GLY A 270 24.75 21.82 17.39
C GLY A 270 25.83 20.76 17.22
N ARG A 271 25.48 19.61 16.63
CA ARG A 271 26.46 18.60 16.17
C ARG A 271 27.08 19.06 14.84
N ASP A 272 28.21 18.45 14.49
CA ASP A 272 28.84 18.68 13.19
C ASP A 272 28.11 17.82 12.16
N VAL A 273 27.59 18.44 11.10
CA VAL A 273 26.80 17.74 10.06
C VAL A 273 27.37 17.96 8.66
N ASP A 274 28.52 18.63 8.53
CA ASP A 274 29.09 19.03 7.23
C ASP A 274 29.28 17.81 6.28
N GLU A 275 29.72 16.66 6.81
CA GLU A 275 29.91 15.42 6.02
C GLU A 275 28.59 14.73 5.67
N ALA A 276 27.65 14.68 6.62
CA ALA A 276 26.32 14.10 6.41
C ALA A 276 25.53 14.88 5.34
N GLU A 277 25.58 16.22 5.36
CA GLU A 277 24.96 17.07 4.34
C GLU A 277 25.55 16.83 2.94
N GLU A 278 26.86 16.60 2.82
CA GLU A 278 27.51 16.28 1.54
C GLU A 278 27.02 14.94 0.99
N ILE A 279 26.96 13.90 1.83
CA ILE A 279 26.47 12.56 1.43
C ILE A 279 24.98 12.60 1.07
N LEU A 280 24.15 13.32 1.83
CA LEU A 280 22.72 13.46 1.53
C LEU A 280 22.47 14.15 0.19
N ALA A 281 23.31 15.13 -0.18
CA ALA A 281 23.22 15.77 -1.48
C ALA A 281 23.55 14.79 -2.63
N ASP A 282 24.53 13.90 -2.44
CA ASP A 282 24.84 12.83 -3.41
C ASP A 282 23.67 11.84 -3.55
N ALA A 283 22.99 11.49 -2.45
CA ALA A 283 21.80 10.64 -2.47
C ALA A 283 20.66 11.26 -3.30
N GLN A 284 20.40 12.56 -3.11
CA GLN A 284 19.39 13.30 -3.87
C GLN A 284 19.71 13.35 -5.38
N GLU A 285 20.99 13.51 -5.74
CA GLU A 285 21.43 13.47 -7.15
C GLU A 285 21.22 12.08 -7.78
N LEU A 286 21.41 11.00 -7.01
CA LEU A 286 21.15 9.63 -7.47
C LEU A 286 19.66 9.35 -7.64
N LEU A 287 18.82 9.80 -6.71
CA LEU A 287 17.36 9.68 -6.84
C LEU A 287 16.84 10.41 -8.08
N GLU A 288 17.35 11.62 -8.37
CA GLU A 288 16.98 12.36 -9.59
C GLU A 288 17.35 11.55 -10.85
N LYS A 289 18.53 10.91 -10.88
CA LYS A 289 18.93 10.03 -11.98
C LYS A 289 18.09 8.77 -12.09
N ALA A 290 17.67 8.20 -10.96
CA ALA A 290 16.78 7.05 -10.95
C ALA A 290 15.42 7.41 -11.57
N GLN A 291 14.88 8.59 -11.24
CA GLN A 291 13.64 9.11 -11.83
C GLN A 291 13.79 9.38 -13.33
N ASP A 292 14.90 10.01 -13.75
CA ASP A 292 15.18 10.23 -15.17
C ASP A 292 15.28 8.89 -15.95
N ALA A 293 15.91 7.86 -15.36
CA ALA A 293 16.03 6.53 -15.98
C ALA A 293 14.67 5.82 -16.06
N PHE A 294 13.85 5.94 -15.01
CA PHE A 294 12.49 5.40 -14.99
C PHE A 294 11.60 6.06 -16.06
N ASP A 295 11.71 7.37 -16.24
CA ASP A 295 10.99 8.11 -17.29
C ASP A 295 11.47 7.77 -18.72
N ASP A 296 12.68 7.25 -18.87
CA ASP A 296 13.28 6.78 -20.12
C ASP A 296 13.04 5.27 -20.37
N ASP A 297 12.18 4.62 -19.56
CA ASP A 297 11.87 3.18 -19.57
C ASP A 297 13.10 2.26 -19.35
N ASP A 298 14.14 2.76 -18.68
CA ASP A 298 15.33 1.98 -18.28
C ASP A 298 15.19 1.53 -16.82
N PHE A 299 14.28 0.58 -16.58
CA PHE A 299 13.88 0.15 -15.23
C PHE A 299 15.03 -0.47 -14.42
N ASP A 300 15.88 -1.28 -15.06
CA ASP A 300 17.10 -1.83 -14.47
C ASP A 300 18.02 -0.70 -13.93
N GLU A 301 18.30 0.34 -14.75
CA GLU A 301 19.13 1.46 -14.31
C GLU A 301 18.44 2.29 -13.23
N ALA A 302 17.12 2.45 -13.31
CA ALA A 302 16.32 3.14 -12.31
C ALA A 302 16.39 2.46 -10.94
N GLU A 303 16.21 1.13 -10.88
CA GLU A 303 16.34 0.33 -9.66
C GLU A 303 17.74 0.46 -9.07
N ASP A 304 18.79 0.21 -9.87
CA ASP A 304 20.19 0.31 -9.44
C ASP A 304 20.52 1.70 -8.86
N LYS A 305 20.06 2.78 -9.51
CA LYS A 305 20.28 4.17 -9.06
C LYS A 305 19.51 4.48 -7.78
N ALA A 306 18.31 3.94 -7.63
CA ALA A 306 17.52 4.10 -6.42
C ALA A 306 18.14 3.36 -5.23
N GLU A 307 18.59 2.11 -5.39
CA GLU A 307 19.30 1.38 -4.33
C GLU A 307 20.59 2.10 -3.90
N GLU A 308 21.36 2.63 -4.85
CA GLU A 308 22.55 3.45 -4.55
C GLU A 308 22.18 4.73 -3.76
N ALA A 309 21.03 5.34 -4.07
CA ALA A 309 20.53 6.51 -3.35
C ALA A 309 20.09 6.16 -1.91
N GLU A 310 19.43 5.02 -1.71
CA GLU A 310 19.06 4.50 -0.39
C GLU A 310 20.30 4.25 0.47
N GLU A 311 21.33 3.57 -0.06
CA GLU A 311 22.60 3.32 0.66
C GLU A 311 23.27 4.64 1.06
N LYS A 312 23.23 5.66 0.19
CA LYS A 312 23.78 6.98 0.49
C LYS A 312 23.01 7.71 1.59
N ALA A 313 21.68 7.57 1.64
CA ALA A 313 20.89 8.13 2.73
C ALA A 313 21.25 7.51 4.08
N ASP A 314 21.42 6.18 4.13
CA ASP A 314 21.88 5.47 5.33
C ASP A 314 23.30 5.90 5.76
N ASP A 315 24.23 6.01 4.81
CA ASP A 315 25.59 6.51 5.04
C ASP A 315 25.58 7.93 5.66
N ALA A 316 24.64 8.79 5.23
CA ALA A 316 24.51 10.15 5.75
C ALA A 316 24.08 10.15 7.23
N VAL A 317 23.17 9.24 7.63
CA VAL A 317 22.76 9.10 9.04
C VAL A 317 23.91 8.60 9.90
N ASP A 318 24.65 7.60 9.43
CA ASP A 318 25.82 7.05 10.14
C ASP A 318 26.91 8.11 10.35
N ALA A 319 27.11 9.01 9.37
CA ALA A 319 28.09 10.10 9.45
C ALA A 319 27.79 11.12 10.57
N ILE A 320 26.56 11.19 11.08
CA ILE A 320 26.19 12.05 12.22
C ILE A 320 26.77 11.51 13.55
N GLU A 321 27.00 10.18 13.65
CA GLU A 321 27.37 9.51 14.90
C GLU A 321 28.87 9.54 15.24
N ASP A 322 29.73 9.91 14.29
CA ASP A 322 31.21 9.83 14.40
C ASP A 322 31.89 11.08 15.01
#